data_AF-A0A949CDP8-F1
#
_entry.id   AF-A0A949CDP8-F1
#
_cell.length_a   1.000
_cell.length_b   1.000
_cell.length_c   1.000
_cell.angle_alpha   90.00
_cell.angle_beta   90.00
_cell.angle_gamma   90.00
#
_symmetry.space_group_name_H-M   'P 1'
#
loop_
_entity.id
_entity.type
_entity.pdbx_description
1 polymer ?
#
loop_
_entity_poly.entity_id
_entity_poly.type
_entity_poly.pdbx_seq_one_letter_code
_entity_poly.pdbx_strand_id
1 'polypeptide(L)'
;MFYRKILKQSLEINWRNKYLWFFGLFAVLLGAGGEYEVLFRGLTGDMNQGFLQSAGRIIQTGLFSKSALTNIGFLIANDAAHFAILLLAGLIILALFCFLVFTAIVSQAAIVNNSAAIIKGKHKAKLGVKDGALSGIKNFWPVFGLNAIAKLAVFLAFFFVSLPVILTANQAAAPIANSVYFIIFIILIPLAIVFSFIIKYAVAYVVISGSGFKASIKNGWELFVKNWLVSVEMAFILFMINLLAGLALGLAILTLAIPFVLMAFIFYKFFAAVGFGLIVVLGFIFILLAIILTGACLASFQISSWTSLFIALAGKGGTSKIARMAERVRRKI
;
A
#
# COMPACT_ATOMS: atom_id res chain seq x y z
N MET A 1 7.97 -21.17 -16.13
CA MET A 1 7.88 -20.26 -17.30
C MET A 1 6.88 -19.12 -17.13
N PHE A 2 5.64 -19.39 -16.68
CA PHE A 2 4.55 -18.39 -16.58
C PHE A 2 4.90 -17.13 -15.75
N TYR A 3 5.18 -17.25 -14.45
CA TYR A 3 5.51 -16.09 -13.60
C TYR A 3 6.78 -15.35 -14.02
N ARG A 4 7.80 -16.08 -14.48
CA ARG A 4 9.04 -15.46 -14.99
C ARG A 4 8.74 -14.52 -16.15
N LYS A 5 7.84 -14.91 -17.06
CA LYS A 5 7.41 -14.06 -18.18
C LYS A 5 6.66 -12.82 -17.69
N ILE A 6 5.71 -12.99 -16.77
CA ILE A 6 4.92 -11.89 -16.18
C ILE A 6 5.83 -10.88 -15.46
N LEU A 7 6.71 -11.36 -14.59
CA LEU A 7 7.61 -10.51 -13.79
C LEU A 7 8.67 -9.84 -14.68
N LYS A 8 9.26 -10.57 -15.64
CA LYS A 8 10.22 -9.98 -16.59
C LYS A 8 9.55 -8.90 -17.45
N GLN A 9 8.35 -9.17 -17.96
CA GLN A 9 7.59 -8.17 -18.72
C GLN A 9 7.25 -6.94 -17.86
N SER A 10 6.83 -7.14 -16.62
CA SER A 10 6.49 -6.04 -15.70
C SER A 10 7.72 -5.22 -15.32
N LEU A 11 8.88 -5.88 -15.17
CA LEU A 11 10.15 -5.21 -14.94
C LEU A 11 10.59 -4.41 -16.17
N GLU A 12 10.48 -4.96 -17.37
CA GLU A 12 10.77 -4.26 -18.62
C GLU A 12 9.86 -3.04 -18.82
N ILE A 13 8.56 -3.17 -18.53
CA ILE A 13 7.61 -2.05 -18.55
C ILE A 13 8.07 -0.97 -17.57
N ASN A 14 8.35 -1.35 -16.33
CA ASN A 14 8.74 -0.42 -15.27
C ASN A 14 10.06 0.31 -15.59
N TRP A 15 11.05 -0.40 -16.16
CA TRP A 15 12.37 0.16 -16.42
C TRP A 15 12.43 1.00 -17.70
N ARG A 16 11.72 0.58 -18.76
CA ARG A 16 11.66 1.33 -20.03
C ARG A 16 10.77 2.57 -19.94
N ASN A 17 9.80 2.58 -19.02
CA ASN A 17 8.83 3.66 -18.88
C ASN A 17 8.95 4.33 -17.50
N LYS A 18 10.07 5.03 -17.26
CA LYS A 18 10.37 5.69 -15.97
C LYS A 18 9.30 6.69 -15.51
N TYR A 19 8.50 7.23 -16.43
CA TYR A 19 7.36 8.08 -16.07
C TYR A 19 6.31 7.33 -15.22
N LEU A 20 6.28 5.99 -15.26
CA LEU A 20 5.44 5.19 -14.36
C LEU A 20 5.92 5.23 -12.90
N TRP A 21 7.17 5.65 -12.63
CA TRP A 21 7.66 5.85 -11.26
C TRP A 21 7.06 7.11 -10.64
N PHE A 22 6.77 8.14 -11.45
CA PHE A 22 6.03 9.30 -10.98
C PHE A 22 4.64 8.91 -10.45
N PHE A 23 3.93 8.02 -11.15
CA PHE A 23 2.70 7.44 -10.62
C PHE A 23 2.96 6.51 -9.43
N GLY A 24 4.04 5.71 -9.50
CA GLY A 24 4.46 4.84 -8.40
C GLY A 24 4.63 5.59 -7.08
N LEU A 25 5.18 6.81 -7.13
CA LEU A 25 5.38 7.70 -5.98
C LEU A 25 4.09 7.94 -5.20
N PHE A 26 2.99 8.25 -5.88
CA PHE A 26 1.71 8.48 -5.22
C PHE A 26 0.98 7.16 -4.95
N ALA A 27 1.10 6.18 -5.83
CA ALA A 27 0.46 4.88 -5.67
C ALA A 27 0.96 4.10 -4.44
N VAL A 28 2.21 4.35 -4.01
CA VAL A 28 2.76 3.74 -2.78
C VAL A 28 1.95 4.16 -1.54
N LEU A 29 1.34 5.35 -1.54
CA LEU A 29 0.53 5.88 -0.43
C LEU A 29 -0.75 5.06 -0.19
N LEU A 30 -1.23 4.32 -1.20
CA LEU A 30 -2.35 3.38 -1.01
C LEU A 30 -1.94 2.14 -0.19
N GLY A 31 -0.64 2.00 0.11
CA GLY A 31 -0.07 0.85 0.81
C GLY A 31 0.14 -0.30 -0.17
N ALA A 32 1.05 -0.12 -1.13
CA ALA A 32 1.44 -1.15 -2.09
C ALA A 32 1.93 -2.47 -1.41
N GLY A 33 2.26 -2.42 -0.12
CA GLY A 33 2.56 -3.57 0.75
C GLY A 33 1.54 -3.84 1.86
N GLY A 34 0.31 -3.33 1.80
CA GLY A 34 -0.66 -3.35 2.90
C GLY A 34 -0.98 -4.75 3.45
N GLU A 35 -0.94 -5.79 2.63
CA GLU A 35 -1.09 -7.19 3.06
C GLU A 35 0.07 -7.67 3.95
N TYR A 36 1.28 -7.17 3.70
CA TYR A 36 2.47 -7.51 4.48
C TYR A 36 2.55 -6.70 5.75
N GLU A 37 2.08 -5.45 5.73
CA GLU A 37 1.91 -4.64 6.93
C GLU A 37 1.00 -5.35 7.95
N VAL A 38 -0.05 -6.04 7.47
CA VAL A 38 -0.90 -6.85 8.33
C VAL A 38 -0.15 -7.98 9.02
N LEU A 39 0.69 -8.72 8.27
CA LEU A 39 1.51 -9.81 8.82
C LEU A 39 2.61 -9.29 9.74
N PHE A 40 3.29 -8.19 9.37
CA PHE A 40 4.41 -7.63 10.13
C PHE A 40 3.94 -7.05 11.47
N ARG A 41 2.82 -6.31 11.48
CA ARG A 41 2.21 -5.81 12.72
C ARG A 41 1.73 -6.95 13.64
N GLY A 42 1.34 -8.09 13.06
CA GLY A 42 0.99 -9.30 13.81
C GLY A 42 2.18 -10.02 14.47
N LEU A 43 3.36 -9.98 13.83
CA LEU A 43 4.55 -10.73 14.25
C LEU A 43 5.43 -10.00 15.27
N THR A 44 5.49 -8.67 15.25
CA THR A 44 6.39 -7.91 16.13
C THR A 44 5.95 -7.84 17.59
N GLY A 45 4.83 -8.47 17.99
CA GLY A 45 4.38 -8.52 19.38
C GLY A 45 3.95 -7.19 20.00
N ASP A 46 4.23 -6.06 19.34
CA ASP A 46 3.80 -4.70 19.68
C ASP A 46 2.29 -4.45 19.44
N MET A 47 1.51 -5.54 19.38
CA MET A 47 0.04 -5.51 19.29
C MET A 47 -0.63 -5.08 20.60
N ASN A 48 0.12 -4.97 21.70
CA ASN A 48 -0.36 -4.26 22.88
C ASN A 48 -0.66 -2.79 22.58
N GLN A 49 -0.14 -2.20 21.50
CA GLN A 49 -0.59 -0.90 20.97
C GLN A 49 -1.58 -1.05 19.81
N GLY A 50 -2.58 -1.92 19.97
CA GLY A 50 -3.60 -2.17 18.94
C GLY A 50 -4.25 -0.89 18.39
N PHE A 51 -4.92 -1.00 17.23
CA PHE A 51 -5.64 0.14 16.61
C PHE A 51 -6.50 0.90 17.62
N LEU A 52 -7.15 0.18 18.56
CA LEU A 52 -7.99 0.77 19.59
C LEU A 52 -7.23 1.48 20.71
N GLN A 53 -5.97 1.14 21.02
CA GLN A 53 -5.13 2.00 21.86
C GLN A 53 -4.70 3.26 21.12
N SER A 54 -4.41 3.17 19.81
CA SER A 54 -4.14 4.34 18.99
C SER A 54 -5.36 5.25 18.87
N ALA A 55 -6.55 4.68 18.66
CA ALA A 55 -7.83 5.37 18.72
C ALA A 55 -8.11 5.91 20.13
N GLY A 56 -7.76 5.16 21.16
CA GLY A 56 -7.81 5.57 22.56
C GLY A 56 -6.94 6.80 22.83
N ARG A 57 -5.71 6.85 22.30
CA ARG A 57 -4.84 8.03 22.35
C ARG A 57 -5.46 9.23 21.63
N ILE A 58 -6.06 9.01 20.45
CA ILE A 58 -6.78 10.08 19.72
C ILE A 58 -7.98 10.58 20.54
N ILE A 59 -8.75 9.70 21.16
CA ILE A 59 -9.87 10.08 22.04
C ILE A 59 -9.35 10.82 23.28
N GLN A 60 -8.24 10.36 23.85
CA GLN A 60 -7.56 10.97 25.00
C GLN A 60 -6.96 12.34 24.70
N THR A 61 -6.64 12.67 23.44
CA THR A 61 -6.27 14.05 23.06
C THR A 61 -7.37 15.06 23.35
N GLY A 62 -8.59 14.59 23.64
CA GLY A 62 -9.73 15.45 23.92
C GLY A 62 -10.34 16.07 22.66
N LEU A 63 -9.82 15.78 21.46
CA LEU A 63 -10.32 16.30 20.18
C LEU A 63 -11.83 16.05 19.96
N PHE A 64 -12.35 14.94 20.47
CA PHE A 64 -13.78 14.57 20.38
C PHE A 64 -14.53 14.75 21.70
N SER A 65 -13.93 15.44 22.68
CA SER A 65 -14.58 15.69 23.97
C SER A 65 -15.58 16.84 23.85
N LYS A 66 -16.60 16.83 24.73
CA LYS A 66 -17.52 17.96 24.88
C LYS A 66 -16.76 19.26 25.22
N SER A 67 -15.64 19.13 25.94
CA SER A 67 -14.73 20.23 26.27
C SER A 67 -14.06 20.85 25.04
N ALA A 68 -13.72 20.05 24.02
CA ALA A 68 -13.18 20.60 22.76
C ALA A 68 -14.22 21.44 22.02
N LEU A 69 -15.48 21.01 21.98
CA LEU A 69 -16.57 21.81 21.41
C LEU A 69 -16.79 23.12 22.17
N THR A 70 -16.77 23.09 23.51
CA THR A 70 -16.89 24.32 24.30
C THR A 70 -15.68 25.23 24.14
N ASN A 71 -14.47 24.67 24.01
CA ASN A 71 -13.24 25.43 23.76
C ASN A 71 -13.24 26.07 22.37
N ILE A 72 -13.80 25.41 21.35
CA ILE A 72 -14.01 26.00 20.02
C ILE A 72 -14.98 27.19 20.14
N GLY A 73 -16.10 27.04 20.84
CA GLY A 73 -17.04 28.14 21.07
C GLY A 73 -16.42 29.31 21.83
N PHE A 74 -15.60 29.03 22.84
CA PHE A 74 -14.85 30.03 23.60
C PHE A 74 -13.81 30.75 22.73
N LEU A 75 -13.06 30.04 21.89
CA LEU A 75 -12.09 30.62 20.95
C LEU A 75 -12.77 31.50 19.91
N ILE A 76 -13.93 31.11 19.40
CA ILE A 76 -14.72 31.94 18.47
C ILE A 76 -15.14 33.25 19.14
N ALA A 77 -15.58 33.19 20.40
CA ALA A 77 -16.11 34.35 21.11
C ALA A 77 -15.02 35.31 21.63
N ASN A 78 -13.85 34.79 22.03
CA ASN A 78 -12.81 35.56 22.71
C ASN A 78 -11.57 35.81 21.86
N ASP A 79 -11.33 35.00 20.82
CA ASP A 79 -10.13 35.10 19.99
C ASP A 79 -10.38 34.61 18.55
N ALA A 80 -11.22 35.38 17.86
CA ALA A 80 -11.62 35.07 16.48
C ALA A 80 -10.42 34.97 15.52
N ALA A 81 -9.33 35.69 15.78
CA ALA A 81 -8.12 35.65 14.97
C ALA A 81 -7.40 34.29 15.07
N HIS A 82 -7.15 33.80 16.29
CA HIS A 82 -6.54 32.47 16.48
C HIS A 82 -7.44 31.34 15.97
N PHE A 83 -8.76 31.45 16.17
CA PHE A 83 -9.71 30.49 15.60
C PHE A 83 -9.63 30.47 14.07
N ALA A 84 -9.60 31.63 13.41
CA ALA A 84 -9.50 31.71 11.95
C ALA A 84 -8.20 31.07 11.42
N ILE A 85 -7.07 31.29 12.11
CA ILE A 85 -5.78 30.67 11.75
C ILE A 85 -5.85 29.15 11.88
N LEU A 86 -6.40 28.63 12.99
CA LEU A 86 -6.56 27.18 13.21
C LEU A 86 -7.50 26.54 12.18
N LEU A 87 -8.62 27.20 11.88
CA LEU A 87 -9.56 26.76 10.86
C LEU A 87 -8.88 26.72 9.48
N LEU A 88 -8.16 27.77 9.11
CA LEU A 88 -7.42 27.83 7.85
C LEU A 88 -6.35 26.73 7.78
N ALA A 89 -5.57 26.53 8.83
CA ALA A 89 -4.58 25.46 8.90
C ALA A 89 -5.25 24.08 8.77
N GLY A 90 -6.39 23.86 9.43
CA GLY A 90 -7.18 22.63 9.32
C GLY A 90 -7.70 22.39 7.90
N LEU A 91 -8.20 23.44 7.23
CA LEU A 91 -8.65 23.37 5.84
C LEU A 91 -7.49 23.07 4.87
N ILE A 92 -6.31 23.67 5.09
CA ILE A 92 -5.10 23.39 4.29
C ILE A 92 -4.69 21.92 4.46
N ILE A 93 -4.63 21.41 5.69
CA ILE A 93 -4.30 20.01 5.98
C ILE A 93 -5.31 19.06 5.32
N LEU A 94 -6.61 19.37 5.42
CA LEU A 94 -7.67 18.58 4.78
C LEU A 94 -7.55 18.60 3.25
N ALA A 95 -7.27 19.77 2.65
CA ALA A 95 -7.08 19.91 1.22
C ALA A 95 -5.85 19.10 0.73
N LEU A 96 -4.73 19.16 1.47
CA LEU A 96 -3.54 18.37 1.18
C LEU A 96 -3.82 16.88 1.29
N PHE A 97 -4.53 16.43 2.33
CA PHE A 97 -4.92 15.04 2.48
C PHE A 97 -5.79 14.55 1.31
N CYS A 98 -6.83 15.31 0.95
CA CYS A 98 -7.70 15.00 -0.18
C CYS A 98 -6.91 14.96 -1.50
N PHE A 99 -5.98 15.89 -1.70
CA PHE A 99 -5.09 15.92 -2.86
C PHE A 99 -4.18 14.69 -2.94
N LEU A 100 -3.62 14.25 -1.82
CA LEU A 100 -2.79 13.04 -1.76
C LEU A 100 -3.61 11.78 -2.05
N VAL A 101 -4.81 11.65 -1.49
CA VAL A 101 -5.71 10.52 -1.80
C VAL A 101 -6.10 10.53 -3.27
N PHE A 102 -6.44 11.69 -3.82
CA PHE A 102 -6.78 11.87 -5.22
C PHE A 102 -5.64 11.42 -6.14
N THR A 103 -4.44 11.95 -5.93
CA THR A 103 -3.25 11.62 -6.74
C THR A 103 -2.83 10.17 -6.60
N ALA A 104 -2.97 9.57 -5.41
CA ALA A 104 -2.67 8.16 -5.17
C ALA A 104 -3.60 7.22 -5.98
N ILE A 105 -4.90 7.49 -5.97
CA ILE A 105 -5.90 6.70 -6.73
C ILE A 105 -5.73 6.89 -8.25
N VAL A 106 -5.58 8.14 -8.70
CA VAL A 106 -5.33 8.46 -10.12
C VAL A 106 -4.08 7.74 -10.61
N SER A 107 -3.02 7.71 -9.79
CA SER A 107 -1.77 7.05 -10.13
C SER A 107 -1.88 5.54 -10.22
N GLN A 108 -2.62 4.89 -9.32
CA GLN A 108 -2.88 3.46 -9.40
C GLN A 108 -3.59 3.10 -10.72
N ALA A 109 -4.66 3.83 -11.04
CA ALA A 109 -5.42 3.62 -12.27
C ALA A 109 -4.57 3.95 -13.52
N ALA A 110 -3.72 4.97 -13.48
CA ALA A 110 -2.80 5.32 -14.55
C ALA A 110 -1.80 4.20 -14.86
N ILE A 111 -1.20 3.59 -13.82
CA ILE A 111 -0.27 2.47 -13.98
C ILE A 111 -1.00 1.26 -14.58
N VAL A 112 -2.19 0.91 -14.07
CA VAL A 112 -2.98 -0.21 -14.62
C VAL A 112 -3.30 0.01 -16.10
N ASN A 113 -3.79 1.20 -16.47
CA ASN A 113 -4.14 1.50 -17.86
C ASN A 113 -2.91 1.47 -18.78
N ASN A 114 -1.83 2.15 -18.41
CA ASN A 114 -0.64 2.27 -19.25
C ASN A 114 0.09 0.93 -19.37
N SER A 115 0.24 0.19 -18.27
CA SER A 115 0.82 -1.16 -18.31
C SER A 115 -0.02 -2.09 -19.18
N ALA A 116 -1.36 -2.04 -19.07
CA ALA A 116 -2.23 -2.83 -19.95
C ALA A 116 -2.12 -2.45 -21.43
N ALA A 117 -2.00 -1.16 -21.75
CA ALA A 117 -1.81 -0.68 -23.11
C ALA A 117 -0.48 -1.17 -23.71
N ILE A 118 0.60 -1.13 -22.93
CA ILE A 118 1.92 -1.62 -23.33
C ILE A 118 1.89 -3.14 -23.54
N ILE A 119 1.29 -3.90 -22.62
CA ILE A 119 1.18 -5.37 -22.72
C ILE A 119 0.38 -5.80 -23.95
N LYS A 120 -0.69 -5.08 -24.30
CA LYS A 120 -1.53 -5.35 -25.48
C LYS A 120 -0.92 -4.84 -26.80
N GLY A 121 0.32 -4.35 -26.79
CA GLY A 121 1.03 -3.95 -28.01
C GLY A 121 0.60 -2.60 -28.59
N LYS A 122 -0.10 -1.73 -27.82
CA LYS A 122 -0.41 -0.35 -28.23
C LYS A 122 0.80 0.59 -28.10
N HIS A 123 1.98 0.12 -28.51
CA HIS A 123 3.27 0.85 -28.43
C HIS A 123 3.30 2.17 -29.21
N LYS A 124 2.34 2.43 -30.11
CA LYS A 124 2.33 3.60 -31.00
C LYS A 124 1.52 4.81 -30.52
N ALA A 125 0.72 4.67 -29.44
CA ALA A 125 0.16 5.85 -28.79
C ALA A 125 1.27 6.48 -27.93
N LYS A 126 1.41 7.81 -27.97
CA LYS A 126 2.33 8.56 -27.09
C LYS A 126 1.88 8.40 -25.64
N LEU A 127 2.09 7.25 -25.02
CA LEU A 127 1.71 6.99 -23.64
C LEU A 127 2.61 7.83 -22.73
N GLY A 128 2.03 8.88 -22.14
CA GLY A 128 2.75 9.77 -21.22
C GLY A 128 2.04 9.92 -19.88
N VAL A 129 2.58 10.84 -19.08
CA VAL A 129 1.98 11.23 -17.79
C VAL A 129 0.58 11.82 -18.01
N LYS A 130 0.37 12.59 -19.07
CA LYS A 130 -0.94 13.20 -19.36
C LYS A 130 -2.01 12.14 -19.64
N ASP A 131 -1.75 11.20 -20.53
CA ASP A 131 -2.72 10.15 -20.88
C ASP A 131 -3.01 9.21 -19.71
N GLY A 132 -1.97 8.87 -18.94
CA GLY A 132 -2.11 8.10 -17.71
C GLY A 132 -3.01 8.82 -16.70
N ALA A 133 -2.75 10.11 -16.44
CA ALA A 133 -3.53 10.91 -15.51
C ALA A 133 -4.99 11.06 -15.96
N LEU A 134 -5.26 11.35 -17.23
CA LEU A 134 -6.62 11.45 -17.78
C LEU A 134 -7.40 10.13 -17.59
N SER A 135 -6.76 9.00 -17.89
CA SER A 135 -7.35 7.68 -17.65
C SER A 135 -7.58 7.40 -16.16
N GLY A 136 -6.69 7.89 -15.30
CA GLY A 136 -6.82 7.74 -13.86
C GLY A 136 -7.97 8.58 -13.29
N ILE A 137 -8.11 9.83 -13.74
CA ILE A 137 -9.20 10.75 -13.36
C ILE A 137 -10.55 10.16 -13.77
N LYS A 138 -10.67 9.66 -15.00
CA LYS A 138 -11.91 9.03 -15.50
C LYS A 138 -12.39 7.88 -14.61
N ASN A 139 -11.45 7.12 -14.05
CA ASN A 139 -11.73 5.95 -13.21
C ASN A 139 -11.60 6.23 -11.71
N PHE A 140 -11.48 7.49 -11.29
CA PHE A 140 -11.21 7.85 -9.89
C PHE A 140 -12.24 7.26 -8.93
N TRP A 141 -13.54 7.53 -9.15
CA TRP A 141 -14.59 7.13 -8.20
C TRP A 141 -14.73 5.62 -8.01
N PRO A 142 -14.79 4.79 -9.08
CA PRO A 142 -14.87 3.35 -8.88
C PRO A 142 -13.61 2.79 -8.22
N VAL A 143 -12.41 3.26 -8.60
CA VAL A 143 -11.15 2.78 -8.01
C VAL A 143 -11.02 3.23 -6.55
N PHE A 144 -11.41 4.46 -6.23
CA PHE A 144 -11.48 4.95 -4.85
C PHE A 144 -12.43 4.10 -4.01
N GLY A 145 -13.65 3.85 -4.48
CA GLY A 145 -14.61 3.01 -3.77
C GLY A 145 -14.10 1.59 -3.52
N LEU A 146 -13.40 1.00 -4.50
CA LEU A 146 -12.83 -0.34 -4.38
C LEU A 146 -11.74 -0.40 -3.31
N ASN A 147 -10.83 0.58 -3.31
CA ASN A 147 -9.79 0.69 -2.29
C ASN A 147 -10.36 1.02 -0.91
N ALA A 148 -11.37 1.89 -0.84
CA ALA A 148 -12.05 2.25 0.42
C ALA A 148 -12.70 1.01 1.05
N ILE A 149 -13.39 0.19 0.25
CA ILE A 149 -13.97 -1.08 0.72
C ILE A 149 -12.87 -2.07 1.15
N ALA A 150 -11.76 -2.16 0.42
CA ALA A 150 -10.63 -3.00 0.82
C ALA A 150 -10.05 -2.59 2.18
N LYS A 151 -9.81 -1.29 2.37
CA LYS A 151 -9.29 -0.73 3.62
C LYS A 151 -10.29 -0.89 4.76
N LEU A 152 -11.59 -0.71 4.50
CA LEU A 152 -12.65 -0.95 5.47
C LEU A 152 -12.71 -2.42 5.89
N ALA A 153 -12.56 -3.36 4.95
CA ALA A 153 -12.54 -4.79 5.27
C ALA A 153 -11.34 -5.18 6.15
N VAL A 154 -10.14 -4.68 5.83
CA VAL A 154 -8.93 -4.87 6.67
C VAL A 154 -9.12 -4.22 8.04
N PHE A 155 -9.67 -3.01 8.07
CA PHE A 155 -9.98 -2.29 9.30
C PHE A 155 -10.92 -3.08 10.21
N LEU A 156 -12.03 -3.57 9.67
CA LEU A 156 -12.99 -4.40 10.40
C LEU A 156 -12.35 -5.70 10.88
N ALA A 157 -11.52 -6.36 10.04
CA ALA A 157 -10.80 -7.55 10.45
C ALA A 157 -9.93 -7.30 11.68
N PHE A 158 -9.16 -6.21 11.71
CA PHE A 158 -8.37 -5.84 12.89
C PHE A 158 -9.22 -5.47 14.09
N PHE A 159 -10.31 -4.74 13.88
CA PHE A 159 -11.24 -4.38 14.96
C PHE A 159 -11.75 -5.65 15.65
N PHE A 160 -12.27 -6.61 14.89
CA PHE A 160 -12.76 -7.89 15.43
C PHE A 160 -11.66 -8.74 16.07
N VAL A 161 -10.46 -8.79 15.46
CA VAL A 161 -9.29 -9.47 16.04
C VAL A 161 -8.92 -8.84 17.40
N SER A 162 -9.06 -7.54 17.56
CA SER A 162 -8.70 -6.84 18.82
C SER A 162 -9.75 -6.94 19.93
N LEU A 163 -11.00 -7.30 19.62
CA LEU A 163 -12.09 -7.34 20.63
C LEU A 163 -11.83 -8.30 21.80
N PRO A 164 -11.42 -9.57 21.60
CA PRO A 164 -11.17 -10.49 22.72
C PRO A 164 -10.12 -9.98 23.69
N VAL A 165 -9.05 -9.37 23.18
CA VAL A 165 -7.96 -8.81 23.98
C VAL A 165 -8.48 -7.67 24.86
N ILE A 166 -9.33 -6.81 24.32
CA ILE A 166 -9.86 -5.65 25.06
C ILE A 166 -10.87 -6.09 26.13
N LEU A 167 -11.78 -6.99 25.77
CA LEU A 167 -12.82 -7.47 26.69
C LEU A 167 -12.23 -8.22 27.90
N THR A 168 -11.01 -8.74 27.76
CA THR A 168 -10.33 -9.53 28.81
C THR A 168 -9.09 -8.88 29.40
N ALA A 169 -8.74 -7.66 28.95
CA ALA A 169 -7.56 -6.91 29.40
C ALA A 169 -7.50 -6.70 30.92
N ASN A 170 -8.64 -6.78 31.62
CA ASN A 170 -8.77 -6.55 33.06
C ASN A 170 -9.30 -7.77 33.86
N GLN A 171 -9.30 -8.99 33.30
CA GLN A 171 -9.92 -10.15 33.95
C GLN A 171 -9.05 -11.42 33.91
N ALA A 172 -9.25 -12.31 34.90
CA ALA A 172 -8.59 -13.62 35.03
C ALA A 172 -8.88 -14.62 33.88
N ALA A 173 -9.75 -14.26 32.92
CA ALA A 173 -10.13 -15.06 31.76
C ALA A 173 -9.13 -14.99 30.57
N ALA A 174 -7.92 -14.45 30.80
CA ALA A 174 -6.88 -14.27 29.78
C ALA A 174 -6.57 -15.52 28.91
N PRO A 175 -6.58 -16.78 29.42
CA PRO A 175 -6.28 -17.95 28.59
C PRO A 175 -7.35 -18.25 27.51
N ILE A 176 -8.63 -18.05 27.85
CA ILE A 176 -9.75 -18.28 26.92
C ILE A 176 -9.74 -17.20 25.84
N ALA A 177 -9.47 -15.95 26.22
CA ALA A 177 -9.35 -14.83 25.30
C ALA A 177 -8.24 -15.02 24.28
N ASN A 178 -7.08 -15.52 24.71
CA ASN A 178 -5.95 -15.80 23.82
C ASN A 178 -6.28 -16.90 22.80
N SER A 179 -7.03 -17.93 23.20
CA SER A 179 -7.49 -18.98 22.29
C SER A 179 -8.48 -18.44 21.24
N VAL A 180 -9.46 -17.65 21.68
CA VAL A 180 -10.45 -17.01 20.78
C VAL A 180 -9.77 -16.02 19.83
N TYR A 181 -8.84 -15.21 20.34
CA TYR A 181 -8.00 -14.31 19.54
C TYR A 181 -7.27 -15.07 18.44
N PHE A 182 -6.60 -16.18 18.77
CA PHE A 182 -5.85 -16.98 17.82
C PHE A 182 -6.74 -17.55 16.71
N ILE A 183 -7.93 -18.06 17.06
CA ILE A 183 -8.90 -18.57 16.08
C ILE A 183 -9.38 -17.46 15.15
N ILE A 184 -9.78 -16.30 15.70
CA ILE A 184 -10.24 -15.16 14.91
C ILE A 184 -9.13 -14.65 13.99
N PHE A 185 -7.89 -14.58 14.48
CA PHE A 185 -6.73 -14.18 13.70
C PHE A 185 -6.47 -15.12 12.51
N ILE A 186 -6.49 -16.44 12.74
CA ILE A 186 -6.30 -17.45 11.69
C ILE A 186 -7.37 -17.36 10.59
N ILE A 187 -8.59 -16.94 10.92
CA ILE A 187 -9.69 -16.87 9.95
C ILE A 187 -9.73 -15.51 9.25
N LEU A 188 -9.72 -14.41 10.01
CA LEU A 188 -9.96 -13.07 9.46
C LEU A 188 -8.77 -12.54 8.66
N ILE A 189 -7.53 -12.88 9.02
CA ILE A 189 -6.35 -12.36 8.30
C ILE A 189 -6.27 -12.94 6.88
N PRO A 190 -6.36 -14.27 6.66
CA PRO A 190 -6.43 -14.82 5.31
C PRO A 190 -7.64 -14.30 4.53
N LEU A 191 -8.79 -14.12 5.17
CA LEU A 191 -9.97 -13.58 4.50
C LEU A 191 -9.75 -12.14 4.01
N ALA A 192 -9.12 -11.29 4.82
CA ALA A 192 -8.75 -9.93 4.45
C ALA A 192 -7.74 -9.92 3.28
N ILE A 193 -6.76 -10.83 3.29
CA ILE A 193 -5.80 -11.01 2.19
C ILE A 193 -6.53 -11.46 0.91
N VAL A 194 -7.40 -12.47 0.97
CA VAL A 194 -8.21 -12.92 -0.17
C VAL A 194 -9.02 -11.76 -0.76
N PHE A 195 -9.67 -10.99 0.11
CA PHE A 195 -10.45 -9.82 -0.30
C PHE A 195 -9.59 -8.76 -0.99
N SER A 196 -8.37 -8.52 -0.50
CA SER A 196 -7.43 -7.59 -1.13
C SER A 196 -7.04 -8.03 -2.56
N PHE A 197 -6.89 -9.33 -2.82
CA PHE A 197 -6.64 -9.86 -4.17
C PHE A 197 -7.82 -9.65 -5.11
N ILE A 198 -9.04 -9.89 -4.63
CA ILE A 198 -10.27 -9.66 -5.40
C ILE A 198 -10.36 -8.19 -5.82
N ILE A 199 -10.02 -7.27 -4.92
CA ILE A 199 -10.02 -5.83 -5.21
C ILE A 199 -8.96 -5.46 -6.26
N LYS A 200 -7.76 -6.06 -6.24
CA LYS A 200 -6.76 -5.86 -7.31
C LYS A 200 -7.30 -6.25 -8.69
N TYR A 201 -8.02 -7.35 -8.79
CA TYR A 201 -8.68 -7.75 -10.05
C TYR A 201 -9.86 -6.85 -10.40
N ALA A 202 -10.66 -6.42 -9.41
CA ALA A 202 -11.76 -5.50 -9.63
C ALA A 202 -11.27 -4.15 -10.19
N VAL A 203 -10.16 -3.61 -9.66
CA VAL A 203 -9.53 -2.40 -10.19
C VAL A 203 -9.08 -2.61 -11.64
N ALA A 204 -8.52 -3.77 -11.97
CA ALA A 204 -8.15 -4.09 -13.34
C ALA A 204 -9.39 -4.17 -14.28
N TYR A 205 -10.50 -4.75 -13.83
CA TYR A 205 -11.76 -4.77 -14.60
C TYR A 205 -12.36 -3.38 -14.81
N VAL A 206 -12.36 -2.51 -13.79
CA VAL A 206 -12.78 -1.11 -13.93
C VAL A 206 -11.94 -0.41 -14.99
N VAL A 207 -10.62 -0.46 -14.84
CA VAL A 207 -9.70 0.37 -15.64
C VAL A 207 -9.54 -0.17 -17.07
N ILE A 208 -9.41 -1.48 -17.23
CA ILE A 208 -9.07 -2.10 -18.53
C ILE A 208 -10.32 -2.44 -19.33
N SER A 209 -11.38 -2.90 -18.65
CA SER A 209 -12.63 -3.34 -19.29
C SER A 209 -13.76 -2.34 -19.16
N GLY A 210 -13.57 -1.21 -18.46
CA GLY A 210 -14.62 -0.20 -18.27
C GLY A 210 -15.83 -0.72 -17.48
N SER A 211 -15.64 -1.78 -16.69
CA SER A 211 -16.74 -2.41 -15.96
C SER A 211 -17.25 -1.51 -14.84
N GLY A 212 -18.57 -1.49 -14.63
CA GLY A 212 -19.17 -0.77 -13.50
C GLY A 212 -18.70 -1.33 -12.15
N PHE A 213 -18.88 -0.56 -11.08
CA PHE A 213 -18.38 -0.88 -9.73
C PHE A 213 -18.76 -2.30 -9.25
N LYS A 214 -20.07 -2.60 -9.23
CA LYS A 214 -20.59 -3.90 -8.77
C LYS A 214 -20.14 -5.06 -9.67
N ALA A 215 -20.19 -4.84 -11.00
CA ALA A 215 -19.76 -5.83 -11.98
C ALA A 215 -18.28 -6.16 -11.83
N SER A 216 -17.44 -5.17 -11.52
CA SER A 216 -16.00 -5.36 -11.33
C SER A 216 -15.67 -6.18 -10.09
N ILE A 217 -16.42 -6.00 -8.99
CA ILE A 217 -16.27 -6.84 -7.80
C ILE A 217 -16.67 -8.29 -8.12
N LYS A 218 -17.81 -8.50 -8.78
CA LYS A 218 -18.28 -9.83 -9.18
C LYS A 218 -17.26 -10.53 -10.09
N ASN A 219 -16.81 -9.84 -11.14
CA ASN A 219 -15.83 -10.38 -12.08
C ASN A 219 -14.47 -10.62 -11.40
N GLY A 220 -14.06 -9.76 -10.47
CA GLY A 220 -12.86 -9.93 -9.66
C GLY A 220 -12.94 -11.17 -8.75
N TRP A 221 -14.10 -11.40 -8.14
CA TRP A 221 -14.39 -12.59 -7.33
C TRP A 221 -14.32 -13.86 -8.18
N GLU A 222 -15.03 -13.89 -9.31
CA GLU A 222 -15.03 -15.05 -10.21
C GLU A 222 -13.63 -15.37 -10.74
N LEU A 223 -12.85 -14.34 -11.10
CA LEU A 223 -11.48 -14.53 -11.59
C LEU A 223 -10.57 -15.06 -10.48
N PHE A 224 -10.71 -14.54 -9.25
CA PHE A 224 -9.95 -15.01 -8.10
C PHE A 224 -10.28 -16.46 -7.78
N VAL A 225 -11.56 -16.83 -7.60
CA VAL A 225 -11.95 -18.19 -7.22
C VAL A 225 -11.45 -19.22 -8.24
N LYS A 226 -11.55 -18.91 -9.54
CA LYS A 226 -11.03 -19.77 -10.61
C LYS A 226 -9.49 -19.92 -10.59
N ASN A 227 -8.75 -18.98 -10.01
CA ASN A 227 -7.29 -18.89 -10.07
C ASN A 227 -6.65 -18.55 -8.72
N TRP A 228 -7.25 -19.00 -7.61
CA TRP A 228 -6.88 -18.54 -6.27
C TRP A 228 -5.42 -18.90 -5.95
N LEU A 229 -5.01 -20.11 -6.32
CA LEU A 229 -3.66 -20.62 -6.11
C LEU A 229 -2.62 -19.82 -6.91
N VAL A 230 -2.95 -19.40 -8.13
CA VAL A 230 -2.08 -18.53 -8.94
C VAL A 230 -1.92 -17.15 -8.30
N SER A 231 -3.00 -16.63 -7.72
CA SER A 231 -3.01 -15.33 -7.05
C SER A 231 -2.16 -15.36 -5.78
N VAL A 232 -2.27 -16.42 -4.98
CA VAL A 232 -1.46 -16.63 -3.77
C VAL A 232 0.02 -16.83 -4.13
N GLU A 233 0.34 -17.66 -5.12
CA GLU A 233 1.71 -17.84 -5.61
C GLU A 233 2.31 -16.50 -6.07
N MET A 234 1.53 -15.67 -6.78
CA MET A 234 1.98 -14.35 -7.22
C MET A 234 2.23 -13.41 -6.04
N ALA A 235 1.32 -13.36 -5.08
CA ALA A 235 1.46 -12.54 -3.88
C ALA A 235 2.69 -12.94 -3.07
N PHE A 236 2.97 -14.23 -2.93
CA PHE A 236 4.16 -14.73 -2.26
C PHE A 236 5.46 -14.35 -3.02
N ILE A 237 5.48 -14.44 -4.35
CA ILE A 237 6.66 -14.02 -5.12
C ILE A 237 6.89 -12.51 -4.98
N LEU A 238 5.85 -11.69 -5.07
CA LEU A 238 5.97 -10.24 -4.87
C LEU A 238 6.39 -9.90 -3.44
N PHE A 239 5.95 -10.66 -2.44
CA PHE A 239 6.39 -10.53 -1.06
C PHE A 239 7.89 -10.71 -0.94
N MET A 240 8.43 -11.81 -1.50
CA MET A 240 9.86 -12.08 -1.51
C MET A 240 10.65 -10.98 -2.21
N ILE A 241 10.13 -10.46 -3.33
CA ILE A 241 10.77 -9.33 -4.04
C ILE A 241 10.80 -8.08 -3.16
N ASN A 242 9.71 -7.76 -2.45
CA ASN A 242 9.68 -6.62 -1.54
C ASN A 242 10.63 -6.80 -0.35
N LEU A 243 10.66 -7.99 0.25
CA LEU A 243 11.54 -8.29 1.35
C LEU A 243 13.00 -8.12 0.93
N LEU A 244 13.39 -8.71 -0.21
CA LEU A 244 14.74 -8.58 -0.76
C LEU A 244 15.09 -7.14 -1.13
N ALA A 245 14.15 -6.40 -1.74
CA ALA A 245 14.37 -4.99 -2.08
C ALA A 245 14.50 -4.11 -0.82
N GLY A 246 13.71 -4.39 0.23
CA GLY A 246 13.81 -3.70 1.52
C GLY A 246 15.12 -3.99 2.22
N LEU A 247 15.57 -5.24 2.25
CA LEU A 247 16.89 -5.62 2.77
C LEU A 247 18.03 -4.97 1.98
N ALA A 248 17.96 -5.01 0.65
CA ALA A 248 18.94 -4.37 -0.23
C ALA A 248 18.99 -2.85 0.00
N LEU A 249 17.84 -2.19 0.13
CA LEU A 249 17.76 -0.77 0.46
C LEU A 249 18.36 -0.47 1.84
N GLY A 250 18.06 -1.29 2.85
CA GLY A 250 18.64 -1.16 4.19
C GLY A 250 20.16 -1.25 4.16
N LEU A 251 20.71 -2.27 3.49
CA LEU A 251 22.16 -2.42 3.30
C LEU A 251 22.78 -1.25 2.52
N ALA A 252 22.10 -0.77 1.47
CA ALA A 252 22.55 0.38 0.71
C ALA A 252 22.56 1.66 1.56
N ILE A 253 21.54 1.89 2.38
CA ILE A 253 21.49 3.03 3.31
C ILE A 253 22.61 2.94 4.35
N LEU A 254 22.85 1.76 4.94
CA LEU A 254 23.95 1.57 5.90
C LEU A 254 25.32 1.84 5.25
N THR A 255 25.52 1.34 4.02
CA THR A 255 26.76 1.58 3.27
C THR A 255 26.92 3.06 2.93
N LEU A 256 25.85 3.72 2.51
CA LEU A 256 25.84 5.14 2.18
C LEU A 256 26.05 6.01 3.42
N ALA A 257 25.58 5.58 4.60
CA ALA A 257 25.76 6.33 5.84
C ALA A 257 27.23 6.45 6.24
N ILE A 258 28.09 5.48 5.93
CA ILE A 258 29.52 5.49 6.28
C ILE A 258 30.23 6.77 5.79
N PRO A 259 30.24 7.11 4.49
CA PRO A 259 30.90 8.34 4.03
C PRO A 259 30.27 9.60 4.61
N PHE A 260 28.95 9.64 4.82
CA PHE A 260 28.29 10.81 5.44
C PHE A 260 28.70 10.98 6.91
N VAL A 261 28.79 9.90 7.68
CA VAL A 261 29.25 9.93 9.08
C VAL A 261 30.71 10.36 9.16
N LEU A 262 31.58 9.81 8.30
CA LEU A 262 33.00 10.19 8.24
C LEU A 262 33.16 11.66 7.87
N MET A 263 32.43 12.14 6.85
CA MET A 263 32.46 13.54 6.45
C MET A 263 31.92 14.45 7.55
N ALA A 264 30.82 14.06 8.22
CA ALA A 264 30.28 14.80 9.35
C ALA A 264 31.30 14.92 10.49
N PHE A 265 32.03 13.84 10.79
CA PHE A 265 33.09 13.86 11.82
C PHE A 265 34.24 14.80 11.45
N ILE A 266 34.68 14.81 10.18
CA ILE A 266 35.71 15.74 9.70
C ILE A 266 35.23 17.19 9.85
N PHE A 267 34.02 17.51 9.41
CA PHE A 267 33.52 18.88 9.47
C PHE A 267 33.25 19.36 10.90
N TYR A 268 32.81 18.46 11.78
CA TYR A 268 32.69 18.74 13.21
C TYR A 268 34.04 19.14 13.83
N LYS A 269 35.15 18.51 13.39
CA LYS A 269 36.50 18.78 13.91
C LYS A 269 37.18 20.00 13.27
N PHE A 270 36.95 20.28 11.99
CA PHE A 270 37.77 21.25 11.24
C PHE A 270 37.03 22.49 10.71
N PHE A 271 35.70 22.45 10.51
CA PHE A 271 34.99 23.44 9.68
C PHE A 271 33.74 24.07 10.35
N ALA A 272 33.69 24.07 11.68
CA ALA A 272 32.62 24.63 12.52
C ALA A 272 31.25 23.92 12.42
N ALA A 273 30.35 24.22 13.36
CA ALA A 273 29.04 23.57 13.52
C ALA A 273 28.15 23.64 12.27
N VAL A 274 28.32 24.68 11.44
CA VAL A 274 27.54 24.87 10.20
C VAL A 274 27.84 23.78 9.17
N GLY A 275 29.10 23.42 8.99
CA GLY A 275 29.51 22.39 8.03
C GLY A 275 29.01 21.00 8.40
N PHE A 276 29.04 20.67 9.69
CA PHE A 276 28.44 19.43 10.21
C PHE A 276 26.94 19.36 9.90
N GLY A 277 26.19 20.44 10.19
CA GLY A 277 24.75 20.50 9.93
C GLY A 277 24.41 20.27 8.46
N LEU A 278 25.15 20.89 7.53
CA LEU A 278 24.93 20.74 6.09
C LEU A 278 25.11 19.27 5.63
N ILE A 279 26.12 18.56 6.12
CA ILE A 279 26.38 17.17 5.74
C ILE A 279 25.30 16.24 6.27
N VAL A 280 24.86 16.46 7.51
CA VAL A 280 23.78 15.70 8.11
C VAL A 280 22.49 15.87 7.30
N VAL A 281 22.14 17.12 6.95
CA VAL A 281 20.97 17.41 6.11
C VAL A 281 21.10 16.76 4.73
N LEU A 282 22.27 16.85 4.09
CA LEU A 282 22.54 16.21 2.81
C LEU A 282 22.33 14.69 2.90
N GLY A 283 22.90 14.04 3.93
CA GLY A 283 22.74 12.61 4.18
C GLY A 283 21.27 12.21 4.34
N PHE A 284 20.50 12.98 5.12
CA PHE A 284 19.06 12.75 5.26
C PHE A 284 18.31 12.88 3.93
N ILE A 285 18.61 13.89 3.11
CA ILE A 285 18.00 14.06 1.79
C ILE A 285 18.30 12.85 0.90
N PHE A 286 19.55 12.36 0.87
CA PHE A 286 19.91 11.19 0.08
C PHE A 286 19.19 9.91 0.55
N ILE A 287 19.08 9.69 1.86
CA ILE A 287 18.32 8.56 2.42
C ILE A 287 16.84 8.66 2.03
N LEU A 288 16.24 9.84 2.18
CA LEU A 288 14.84 10.06 1.79
C LEU A 288 14.62 9.82 0.30
N LEU A 289 15.50 10.33 -0.57
CA LEU A 289 15.42 10.08 -2.01
C LEU A 289 15.54 8.60 -2.34
N ALA A 290 16.45 7.86 -1.68
CA ALA A 290 16.62 6.42 -1.89
C ALA A 290 15.34 5.64 -1.51
N ILE A 291 14.72 5.98 -0.37
CA ILE A 291 13.46 5.38 0.09
C ILE A 291 12.34 5.69 -0.90
N ILE A 292 12.19 6.96 -1.29
CA ILE A 292 11.14 7.44 -2.18
C ILE A 292 11.24 6.77 -3.56
N LEU A 293 12.43 6.76 -4.17
CA LEU A 293 12.64 6.17 -5.50
C LEU A 293 12.42 4.65 -5.49
N THR A 294 12.89 3.96 -4.45
CA THR A 294 12.70 2.51 -4.30
C THR A 294 11.21 2.19 -4.11
N GLY A 295 10.51 2.92 -3.24
CA GLY A 295 9.08 2.77 -3.03
C GLY A 295 8.27 3.01 -4.30
N ALA A 296 8.58 4.08 -5.03
CA ALA A 296 7.95 4.42 -6.31
C ALA A 296 8.16 3.32 -7.37
N CYS A 297 9.40 2.84 -7.51
CA CYS A 297 9.75 1.77 -8.43
C CYS A 297 9.03 0.45 -8.09
N LEU A 298 9.01 0.06 -6.80
CA LEU A 298 8.35 -1.15 -6.34
C LEU A 298 6.83 -1.10 -6.51
N ALA A 299 6.20 0.02 -6.15
CA ALA A 299 4.75 0.19 -6.31
C ALA A 299 4.34 0.06 -7.79
N SER A 300 5.07 0.73 -8.69
CA SER A 300 4.81 0.65 -10.13
C SER A 300 5.03 -0.76 -10.70
N PHE A 301 6.10 -1.43 -10.27
CA PHE A 301 6.39 -2.81 -10.63
C PHE A 301 5.29 -3.78 -10.18
N GLN A 302 4.83 -3.67 -8.94
CA GLN A 302 3.79 -4.55 -8.39
C GLN A 302 2.46 -4.37 -9.10
N ILE A 303 2.00 -3.12 -9.30
CA ILE A 303 0.74 -2.84 -9.99
C ILE A 303 0.80 -3.35 -11.42
N SER A 304 1.93 -3.16 -12.11
CA SER A 304 2.17 -3.70 -13.45
C SER A 304 2.19 -5.22 -13.48
N SER A 305 2.71 -5.86 -12.43
CA SER A 305 2.75 -7.31 -12.28
C SER A 305 1.36 -7.91 -12.08
N TRP A 306 0.53 -7.31 -11.23
CA TRP A 306 -0.87 -7.70 -11.07
C TRP A 306 -1.68 -7.45 -12.34
N THR A 307 -1.42 -6.35 -13.04
CA THR A 307 -2.04 -6.05 -14.35
C THR A 307 -1.69 -7.10 -15.40
N SER A 308 -0.41 -7.48 -15.48
CA SER A 308 0.07 -8.53 -16.38
C SER A 308 -0.54 -9.88 -16.04
N LEU A 309 -0.65 -10.21 -14.75
CA LEU A 309 -1.32 -11.43 -14.31
C LEU A 309 -2.81 -11.40 -14.70
N PHE A 310 -3.51 -10.30 -14.42
CA PHE A 310 -4.91 -10.12 -14.80
C PHE A 310 -5.14 -10.37 -16.30
N ILE A 311 -4.33 -9.75 -17.17
CA ILE A 311 -4.45 -9.93 -18.63
C ILE A 311 -4.21 -11.39 -19.03
N ALA A 312 -3.23 -12.05 -18.41
CA ALA A 312 -2.94 -13.45 -18.68
C ALA A 312 -4.10 -14.38 -18.24
N LEU A 313 -4.70 -14.12 -17.08
CA LEU A 313 -5.81 -14.90 -16.53
C LEU A 313 -7.13 -14.65 -17.28
N ALA A 314 -7.47 -13.38 -17.51
CA ALA A 314 -8.71 -12.99 -18.18
C ALA A 314 -8.73 -13.36 -19.67
N GLY A 315 -7.56 -13.44 -20.32
CA GLY A 315 -7.47 -13.77 -21.75
C GLY A 315 -7.41 -15.27 -22.07
N LYS A 316 -6.61 -16.07 -21.33
CA LYS A 316 -6.32 -17.47 -21.70
C LYS A 316 -6.44 -18.49 -20.57
N GLY A 317 -6.74 -18.07 -19.34
CA GLY A 317 -6.67 -18.94 -18.15
C GLY A 317 -5.23 -19.32 -17.81
N GLY A 318 -4.71 -18.88 -16.65
CA GLY A 318 -3.36 -19.23 -16.22
C GLY A 318 -3.34 -20.52 -15.41
N THR A 319 -2.51 -21.49 -15.78
CA THR A 319 -2.33 -22.72 -15.00
C THR A 319 -1.30 -22.53 -13.88
N SER A 320 -1.70 -22.82 -12.63
CA SER A 320 -0.81 -22.79 -11.45
C SER A 320 0.42 -23.69 -11.64
N LYS A 321 1.56 -23.30 -11.04
CA LYS A 321 2.75 -24.18 -11.01
C LYS A 321 2.50 -25.40 -10.13
N ILE A 322 1.87 -25.23 -8.97
CA ILE A 322 1.54 -26.32 -8.05
C ILE A 322 0.56 -27.29 -8.71
N ALA A 323 -0.48 -26.80 -9.39
CA ALA A 323 -1.41 -27.65 -10.14
C ALA A 323 -0.70 -28.50 -11.21
N ARG A 324 0.22 -27.90 -11.98
CA ARG A 324 1.04 -28.64 -12.96
C ARG A 324 2.01 -29.63 -12.33
N MET A 325 2.53 -29.33 -11.13
CA MET A 325 3.43 -30.23 -10.41
C MET A 325 2.65 -31.43 -9.85
N ALA A 326 1.46 -31.19 -9.29
CA ALA A 326 0.55 -32.22 -8.82
C ALA A 326 0.09 -33.14 -9.97
N GLU A 327 -0.24 -32.59 -11.15
CA GLU A 327 -0.55 -33.40 -12.33
C GLU A 327 0.63 -34.24 -12.82
N ARG A 328 1.86 -33.72 -12.77
CA ARG A 328 3.06 -34.50 -13.13
C ARG A 328 3.33 -35.64 -12.16
N VAL A 329 3.08 -35.45 -10.87
CA VAL A 329 3.22 -36.51 -9.86
C VAL A 329 2.12 -37.55 -10.06
N ARG A 330 0.88 -37.13 -10.30
CA ARG A 330 -0.25 -38.04 -10.57
C ARG A 330 -0.10 -38.86 -11.86
N ARG A 331 0.63 -38.38 -12.87
CA ARG A 331 0.94 -39.16 -14.10
C ARG A 331 2.12 -40.11 -13.94
N LYS A 332 2.87 -40.02 -12.84
CA LYS A 332 4.01 -40.90 -12.54
C LYS A 332 3.68 -42.03 -11.55
N ILE A 333 2.49 -41.98 -10.94
CA ILE A 333 1.88 -43.04 -10.12
C ILE A 333 0.88 -43.76 -11.02
#